data_AF-A0A3M2A9Y5-F1
#
_entry.id   AF-A0A3M2A9Y5-F1
#
_cell.length_a   1.000
_cell.length_b   1.000
_cell.length_c   1.000
_cell.angle_alpha   90.00
_cell.angle_beta   90.00
_cell.angle_gamma   90.00
#
_symmetry.space_group_name_H-M   'P 1'
#
loop_
_entity.id
_entity.type
_entity.pdbx_description
1 polymer ?
#
loop_
_entity_poly.entity_id
_entity_poly.type
_entity_poly.pdbx_seq_one_letter_code
_entity_poly.pdbx_strand_id
1 'polypeptide(L)'
;MITQQEFDAILADTTKRVTGDIHWREDVDHSPALEFRIEVESDPGWPLFLVGRWNPFAGTLSFALIHQGAGRIYALDLGADHHNPTCERVGEKHKHRWTESFRDKQAYVPKDITAPWDHPLDVWCQFCHEANIKHNGRMNRPARQEELPL
;
A
#
# COMPACT_ATOMS: atom_id res chain seq x y z
N MET A 1 -12.77 16.38 2.02
CA MET A 1 -12.31 15.81 0.73
C MET A 1 -11.09 16.61 0.35
N ILE A 2 -9.96 15.95 0.04
CA ILE A 2 -8.76 16.67 -0.42
C ILE A 2 -8.96 17.10 -1.88
N THR A 3 -8.26 18.13 -2.31
CA THR A 3 -8.17 18.59 -3.70
C THR A 3 -7.05 17.86 -4.45
N GLN A 4 -7.02 17.98 -5.78
CA GLN A 4 -5.92 17.49 -6.60
C GLN A 4 -4.60 18.16 -6.20
N GLN A 5 -4.63 19.45 -5.91
CA GLN A 5 -3.45 20.19 -5.47
C GLN A 5 -2.91 19.67 -4.13
N GLU A 6 -3.79 19.36 -3.17
CA GLU A 6 -3.41 18.76 -1.90
C GLU A 6 -2.87 17.34 -2.08
N PHE A 7 -3.50 16.52 -2.92
CA PHE A 7 -3.00 15.19 -3.26
C PHE A 7 -1.60 15.24 -3.89
N ASP A 8 -1.41 16.09 -4.89
CA ASP A 8 -0.12 16.24 -5.56
C ASP A 8 0.96 16.73 -4.57
N ALA A 9 0.61 17.65 -3.66
CA ALA A 9 1.49 18.11 -2.58
C ALA A 9 1.84 16.97 -1.60
N ILE A 10 0.87 16.14 -1.21
CA ILE A 10 1.11 14.96 -0.36
C ILE A 10 2.07 13.99 -1.04
N LEU A 11 1.88 13.70 -2.33
CA LEU A 11 2.72 12.73 -3.04
C LEU A 11 4.15 13.24 -3.26
N ALA A 12 4.29 14.53 -3.56
CA ALA A 12 5.59 15.19 -3.76
C ALA A 12 6.37 15.45 -2.45
N ASP A 13 5.72 15.37 -1.30
CA ASP A 13 6.36 15.59 0.01
C ASP A 13 7.44 14.53 0.30
N THR A 14 8.70 14.95 0.37
CA THR A 14 9.85 14.06 0.64
C THR A 14 10.18 13.91 2.12
N THR A 15 9.42 14.56 2.99
CA THR A 15 9.57 14.49 4.46
C THR A 15 8.78 13.33 5.07
N LYS A 16 7.90 12.70 4.29
CA LYS A 16 7.09 11.56 4.72
C LYS A 16 7.97 10.42 5.23
N ARG A 17 7.65 9.93 6.43
CA ARG A 17 8.40 8.86 7.07
C ARG A 17 7.51 7.96 7.92
N VAL A 18 7.89 6.69 7.96
CA VAL A 18 7.37 5.70 8.89
C VAL A 18 8.44 5.48 9.95
N THR A 19 8.06 5.60 11.22
CA THR A 19 8.97 5.38 12.35
C THR A 19 8.66 4.04 13.02
N GLY A 20 9.69 3.22 13.25
CA GLY A 20 9.57 1.96 13.97
C GLY A 20 9.35 0.73 13.07
N ASP A 21 9.31 -0.42 13.72
CA ASP A 21 9.22 -1.71 13.03
C ASP A 21 7.79 -2.04 12.61
N ILE A 22 7.65 -2.62 11.43
CA ILE A 22 6.37 -3.12 10.92
C ILE A 22 6.28 -4.61 11.24
N HIS A 23 5.18 -4.98 11.89
CA HIS A 23 4.82 -6.35 12.19
C HIS A 23 3.50 -6.69 11.53
N TRP A 24 3.51 -7.75 10.73
CA TRP A 24 2.30 -8.34 10.18
C TRP A 24 1.52 -9.05 11.28
N ARG A 25 0.20 -8.93 11.24
CA ARG A 25 -0.74 -9.49 12.21
C ARG A 25 -1.84 -10.21 11.46
N GLU A 26 -2.47 -11.18 12.10
CA GLU A 26 -3.67 -11.80 11.55
C GLU A 26 -4.78 -10.77 11.41
N ASP A 27 -5.52 -10.88 10.31
CA ASP A 27 -6.74 -10.11 10.08
C ASP A 27 -7.79 -10.45 11.16
N VAL A 28 -8.49 -9.43 11.66
CA VAL A 28 -9.50 -9.56 12.73
C VAL A 28 -10.63 -10.49 12.33
N ASP A 29 -10.94 -10.56 11.04
CA ASP A 29 -12.00 -11.40 10.50
C ASP A 29 -11.57 -12.88 10.30
N HIS A 30 -10.39 -13.26 10.82
CA HIS A 30 -9.76 -14.57 10.65
C HIS A 30 -9.61 -14.97 9.17
N SER A 31 -9.52 -13.98 8.29
CA SER A 31 -9.14 -14.24 6.91
C SER A 31 -7.70 -14.75 6.87
N PRO A 32 -7.30 -15.54 5.86
CA PRO A 32 -5.94 -16.05 5.77
C PRO A 32 -4.92 -14.96 5.39
N ALA A 33 -5.33 -13.68 5.38
CA ALA A 33 -4.47 -12.56 5.13
C ALA A 33 -3.79 -12.09 6.42
N LEU A 34 -2.57 -11.59 6.25
CA LEU A 34 -1.88 -10.82 7.26
C LEU A 34 -1.93 -9.34 6.90
N GLU A 35 -2.05 -8.49 7.91
CA GLU A 35 -2.10 -7.05 7.73
C GLU A 35 -1.23 -6.30 8.72
N PHE A 36 -0.90 -5.05 8.38
CA PHE A 36 -0.40 -4.08 9.33
C PHE A 36 -1.04 -2.72 9.07
N ARG A 37 -1.01 -1.89 10.11
CA ARG A 37 -1.31 -0.47 10.03
C ARG A 37 -0.21 0.29 10.75
N ILE A 38 0.32 1.33 10.10
CA ILE A 38 1.35 2.18 10.70
C ILE A 38 1.15 3.65 10.31
N GLU A 39 1.42 4.56 11.25
CA GLU A 39 1.33 6.00 10.99
C GLU A 39 2.44 6.47 10.05
N VAL A 40 2.12 7.49 9.26
CA VAL A 40 3.11 8.19 8.42
C VAL A 40 3.21 9.62 8.94
N GLU A 41 4.38 9.96 9.46
CA GLU A 41 4.71 11.33 9.84
C GLU A 41 5.12 12.13 8.62
N SER A 42 4.86 13.43 8.61
CA SER A 42 5.42 14.38 7.65
C SER A 42 5.59 15.75 8.30
N ASP A 43 6.48 16.58 7.77
CA ASP A 43 6.73 17.92 8.33
C ASP A 43 5.52 18.86 8.18
N PRO A 44 4.76 18.83 7.06
CA PRO A 44 3.48 19.55 6.98
C PRO A 44 2.38 19.01 7.91
N GLY A 45 2.59 17.85 8.53
CA GLY A 45 1.61 17.24 9.44
C GLY A 45 0.40 16.63 8.73
N TRP A 46 0.60 16.03 7.55
CA TRP A 46 -0.47 15.35 6.82
C TRP A 46 -1.02 14.18 7.67
N PRO A 47 -2.35 14.04 7.85
CA PRO A 47 -2.92 12.98 8.69
C PRO A 47 -2.96 11.66 7.91
N LEU A 48 -1.80 11.00 7.81
CA LEU A 48 -1.56 9.84 6.97
C LEU A 48 -1.29 8.57 7.78
N PHE A 49 -1.71 7.44 7.24
CA PHE A 49 -1.28 6.12 7.68
C PHE A 49 -1.19 5.16 6.50
N LEU A 50 -0.36 4.13 6.65
CA LEU A 50 -0.21 3.05 5.68
C LEU A 50 -0.89 1.80 6.21
N VAL A 51 -1.52 1.08 5.29
CA VAL A 51 -2.00 -0.28 5.50
C VAL A 51 -1.31 -1.18 4.49
N GLY A 52 -0.78 -2.30 4.97
CA GLY A 52 -0.33 -3.39 4.12
C GLY A 52 -1.20 -4.62 4.36
N ARG A 53 -1.51 -5.35 3.30
CA ARG A 53 -2.27 -6.60 3.35
C ARG A 53 -1.62 -7.63 2.44
N TRP A 54 -1.35 -8.81 2.96
CA TRP A 54 -0.73 -9.91 2.23
C TRP A 54 -1.54 -11.18 2.42
N ASN A 55 -1.98 -11.79 1.33
CA ASN A 55 -2.71 -13.05 1.37
C ASN A 55 -1.99 -14.10 0.50
N PRO A 56 -1.21 -15.01 1.12
CA PRO A 56 -0.44 -16.00 0.37
C PRO A 56 -1.31 -17.05 -0.35
N PHE A 57 -2.54 -17.28 0.11
CA PHE A 57 -3.43 -18.26 -0.50
C PHE A 57 -4.13 -17.72 -1.73
N ALA A 58 -4.46 -16.44 -1.72
CA ALA A 58 -5.00 -15.74 -2.88
C ALA A 58 -3.88 -15.26 -3.83
N GLY A 59 -2.62 -15.30 -3.40
CA GLY A 59 -1.49 -14.77 -4.16
C GLY A 59 -1.55 -13.25 -4.32
N THR A 60 -1.99 -12.52 -3.28
CA THR A 60 -2.17 -11.07 -3.35
C THR A 60 -1.34 -10.30 -2.33
N LEU A 61 -0.91 -9.11 -2.72
CA LEU A 61 -0.22 -8.14 -1.87
C LEU A 61 -0.71 -6.72 -2.21
N SER A 62 -1.03 -5.97 -1.17
CA SER A 62 -1.54 -4.60 -1.27
C SER A 62 -0.81 -3.69 -0.28
N PHE A 63 -0.41 -2.50 -0.74
CA PHE A 63 0.01 -1.38 0.11
C PHE A 63 -0.84 -0.15 -0.22
N ALA A 64 -1.40 0.50 0.79
CA ALA A 64 -2.29 1.64 0.63
C ALA A 64 -1.90 2.78 1.58
N LEU A 65 -1.63 3.95 1.01
CA LEU A 65 -1.52 5.22 1.74
C LEU A 65 -2.92 5.82 1.90
N ILE A 66 -3.27 6.09 3.14
CA ILE A 66 -4.61 6.51 3.54
C ILE A 66 -4.51 7.86 4.24
N HIS A 67 -5.29 8.82 3.76
CA HIS A 67 -5.50 10.10 4.42
C HIS A 67 -6.75 10.02 5.30
N GLN A 68 -6.65 10.37 6.59
CA GLN A 68 -7.73 10.18 7.57
C GLN A 68 -9.06 10.83 7.17
N GLY A 69 -9.04 11.94 6.44
CA GLY A 69 -10.25 12.63 5.97
C GLY A 69 -10.70 12.30 4.53
N ALA A 70 -9.94 11.50 3.77
CA ALA A 70 -10.21 11.25 2.35
C ALA A 70 -10.20 9.76 1.95
N GLY A 71 -9.73 8.87 2.83
CA GLY A 71 -9.60 7.45 2.55
C GLY A 71 -8.32 7.14 1.78
N ARG A 72 -8.36 6.05 1.00
CA ARG A 72 -7.24 5.59 0.16
C ARG A 72 -6.93 6.66 -0.90
N ILE A 73 -5.71 7.18 -0.89
CA ILE A 73 -5.25 8.22 -1.82
C ILE A 73 -4.15 7.71 -2.76
N TYR A 74 -3.51 6.60 -2.42
CA TYR A 74 -2.50 5.99 -3.27
C TYR A 74 -2.36 4.52 -2.87
N ALA A 75 -2.31 3.62 -3.84
CA ALA A 75 -2.19 2.20 -3.56
C ALA A 75 -1.44 1.45 -4.64
N LEU A 76 -0.80 0.36 -4.23
CA LEU A 76 -0.18 -0.65 -5.09
C LEU A 76 -0.83 -1.99 -4.76
N ASP A 77 -1.39 -2.63 -5.78
CA ASP A 77 -2.08 -3.91 -5.67
C ASP A 77 -1.45 -4.90 -6.66
N LEU A 78 -1.13 -6.10 -6.15
CA LEU A 78 -0.50 -7.20 -6.88
C LEU A 78 -1.33 -8.49 -6.75
N GLY A 79 -1.42 -9.24 -7.85
CA GLY A 79 -2.02 -10.59 -7.90
C GLY A 79 -3.52 -10.64 -8.13
N ALA A 80 -4.17 -9.49 -8.36
CA ALA A 80 -5.60 -9.41 -8.66
C ALA A 80 -5.86 -8.42 -9.80
N ASP A 81 -6.70 -8.79 -10.76
CA ASP A 81 -7.04 -7.94 -11.89
C ASP A 81 -7.86 -6.71 -11.48
N HIS A 82 -7.59 -5.57 -12.13
CA HIS A 82 -8.38 -4.34 -11.98
C HIS A 82 -9.01 -3.87 -13.29
N HIS A 83 -10.20 -3.29 -13.15
CA HIS A 83 -10.91 -2.59 -14.21
C HIS A 83 -11.05 -1.11 -13.85
N ASN A 84 -10.59 -0.25 -14.75
CA ASN A 84 -10.81 1.19 -14.62
C ASN A 84 -12.30 1.54 -14.76
N PRO A 85 -12.75 2.72 -14.28
CA PRO A 85 -14.11 3.20 -14.50
C PRO A 85 -14.52 3.29 -15.98
N THR A 86 -13.53 3.34 -16.88
CA THR A 86 -13.69 3.27 -18.34
C THR A 86 -13.84 1.84 -18.88
N CYS A 87 -13.90 0.84 -17.99
CA CYS A 87 -13.90 -0.60 -18.28
C CYS A 87 -12.61 -1.14 -18.93
N GLU A 88 -11.54 -0.36 -18.96
CA GLU A 88 -10.22 -0.83 -19.39
C GLU A 88 -9.61 -1.78 -18.36
N ARG A 89 -9.10 -2.93 -18.82
CA ARG A 89 -8.36 -3.90 -17.98
C ARG A 89 -6.92 -3.44 -17.81
N VAL A 90 -6.49 -3.30 -16.56
CA VAL A 90 -5.12 -2.88 -16.22
C VAL A 90 -4.21 -4.09 -15.97
N GLY A 91 -4.76 -5.17 -15.41
CA GLY A 91 -4.02 -6.39 -15.08
C GLY A 91 -3.74 -6.56 -13.59
N GLU A 92 -3.10 -7.67 -13.24
CA GLU A 92 -2.86 -8.09 -11.85
C GLU A 92 -1.89 -7.22 -11.06
N LYS A 93 -1.04 -6.45 -11.74
CA LYS A 93 -0.10 -5.51 -11.14
C LYS A 93 -0.51 -4.11 -11.53
N HIS A 94 -1.01 -3.34 -10.58
CA HIS A 94 -1.50 -2.00 -10.85
C HIS A 94 -1.34 -1.08 -9.65
N LYS A 95 -1.19 0.20 -9.94
CA LYS A 95 -1.21 1.27 -8.95
C LYS A 95 -2.43 2.12 -9.13
N HIS A 96 -3.06 2.48 -8.03
CA HIS A 96 -4.18 3.40 -8.03
C HIS A 96 -3.68 4.84 -8.02
N ARG A 97 -4.30 5.66 -8.86
CA ARG A 97 -4.11 7.10 -8.90
C ARG A 97 -5.36 7.76 -8.35
N TRP A 98 -5.18 8.56 -7.30
CA TRP A 98 -6.26 9.39 -6.83
C TRP A 98 -6.47 10.60 -7.74
N THR A 99 -7.72 10.86 -8.09
CA THR A 99 -8.16 12.09 -8.74
C THR A 99 -9.43 12.61 -8.06
N GLU A 100 -9.72 13.90 -8.16
CA GLU A 100 -10.96 14.44 -7.60
C GLU A 100 -12.22 13.74 -8.16
N SER A 101 -12.23 13.43 -9.47
CA SER A 101 -13.40 12.86 -10.15
C SER A 101 -13.61 11.37 -9.85
N PHE A 102 -12.53 10.59 -9.72
CA PHE A 102 -12.63 9.13 -9.59
C PHE A 102 -12.16 8.61 -8.23
N ARG A 103 -11.62 9.50 -7.37
CA ARG A 103 -10.86 9.12 -6.19
C ARG A 103 -9.81 8.10 -6.63
N ASP A 104 -9.68 7.02 -5.88
CA ASP A 104 -8.71 5.97 -6.09
C ASP A 104 -9.14 4.89 -7.12
N LYS A 105 -10.22 5.10 -7.88
CA LYS A 105 -10.72 4.05 -8.79
C LYS A 105 -9.91 3.88 -10.07
N GLN A 106 -9.12 4.87 -10.48
CA GLN A 106 -8.29 4.77 -11.67
C GLN A 106 -6.96 4.12 -11.32
N ALA A 107 -6.52 3.17 -12.14
CA ALA A 107 -5.24 2.50 -12.00
C ALA A 107 -4.46 2.42 -13.30
N TYR A 108 -3.17 2.17 -13.17
CA TYR A 108 -2.21 2.04 -14.26
C TYR A 108 -1.16 0.99 -13.92
N VAL A 109 -0.51 0.42 -14.94
CA VAL A 109 0.55 -0.56 -14.74
C VAL A 109 1.85 0.16 -14.33
N PRO A 110 2.41 -0.10 -13.13
CA PRO A 110 3.74 0.36 -12.76
C PRO A 110 4.82 -0.27 -13.65
N LYS A 111 5.78 0.54 -14.11
CA LYS A 111 7.01 0.04 -14.76
C LYS A 111 8.14 -0.23 -13.77
N ASP A 112 8.08 0.44 -12.63
CA ASP A 112 9.04 0.52 -11.54
C ASP A 112 8.84 -0.55 -10.46
N ILE A 113 7.64 -1.11 -10.36
CA ILE A 113 7.36 -2.25 -9.49
C ILE A 113 7.75 -3.54 -10.23
N THR A 114 8.82 -4.18 -9.78
CA THR A 114 9.40 -5.39 -10.40
C THR A 114 9.30 -6.63 -9.53
N ALA A 115 9.19 -6.46 -8.22
CA ALA A 115 9.06 -7.59 -7.30
C ALA A 115 7.66 -8.23 -7.38
N PRO A 116 7.55 -9.56 -7.26
CA PRO A 116 6.26 -10.25 -7.20
C PRO A 116 5.61 -10.16 -5.82
N TRP A 117 4.32 -10.52 -5.73
CA TRP A 117 3.51 -10.42 -4.52
C TRP A 117 4.03 -11.24 -3.33
N ASP A 118 4.80 -12.29 -3.60
CA ASP A 118 5.43 -13.18 -2.61
C ASP A 118 6.76 -12.64 -2.07
N HIS A 119 7.19 -11.45 -2.53
CA HIS A 119 8.36 -10.72 -2.06
C HIS A 119 7.96 -9.40 -1.37
N PRO A 120 7.19 -9.43 -0.26
CA PRO A 120 6.58 -8.24 0.32
C PRO A 120 7.60 -7.18 0.77
N LEU A 121 8.81 -7.58 1.15
CA LEU A 121 9.88 -6.67 1.53
C LEU A 121 10.40 -5.85 0.35
N ASP A 122 10.61 -6.49 -0.80
CA ASP A 122 11.10 -5.82 -2.01
C ASP A 122 10.02 -4.90 -2.58
N VAL A 123 8.77 -5.36 -2.60
CA VAL A 123 7.62 -4.54 -3.02
C VAL A 123 7.44 -3.34 -2.08
N TRP A 124 7.63 -3.51 -0.77
CA TRP A 124 7.56 -2.42 0.20
C TRP A 124 8.62 -1.34 -0.06
N CYS A 125 9.87 -1.75 -0.32
CA CYS A 125 10.95 -0.83 -0.67
C CYS A 125 10.62 -0.03 -1.94
N GLN A 126 10.08 -0.69 -2.96
CA GLN A 126 9.68 -0.05 -4.22
C GLN A 126 8.52 0.93 -4.02
N PHE A 127 7.50 0.52 -3.26
CA PHE A 127 6.36 1.38 -2.91
C PHE A 127 6.81 2.62 -2.13
N CYS A 128 7.69 2.45 -1.13
CA CYS A 128 8.22 3.56 -0.34
C CYS A 128 9.04 4.54 -1.20
N HIS A 129 9.89 4.03 -2.08
CA HIS A 129 10.69 4.85 -2.97
C HIS A 129 9.81 5.76 -3.83
N GLU A 130 8.77 5.18 -4.45
CA GLU A 130 7.89 5.92 -5.34
C GLU A 130 6.97 6.90 -4.59
N ALA A 131 6.45 6.49 -3.43
CA ALA A 131 5.60 7.33 -2.61
C ALA A 131 6.38 8.43 -1.86
N ASN A 132 7.69 8.54 -2.05
CA ASN A 132 8.59 9.43 -1.29
C ASN A 132 8.49 9.23 0.24
N ILE A 133 8.42 7.97 0.68
CA ILE A 133 8.32 7.59 2.10
C ILE A 133 9.64 6.98 2.55
N LYS A 134 10.21 7.53 3.63
CA LYS A 134 11.37 6.93 4.30
C LYS A 134 10.89 5.98 5.40
N HIS A 135 11.36 4.74 5.40
CA HIS A 135 11.11 3.82 6.52
C HIS A 135 12.29 3.83 7.48
N ASN A 136 12.12 4.43 8.65
CA ASN A 136 13.09 4.46 9.74
C ASN A 136 12.82 3.32 10.72
N GLY A 137 13.00 2.09 10.24
CA GLY A 137 12.75 0.87 10.99
C GLY A 137 12.94 -0.35 10.09
N ARG A 138 12.43 -1.50 10.52
CA ARG A 138 12.45 -2.74 9.74
C ARG A 138 11.04 -3.20 9.44
N MET A 139 10.78 -3.60 8.20
CA MET A 139 9.63 -4.45 7.92
C MET A 139 10.03 -5.88 8.22
N ASN A 140 9.37 -6.51 9.18
CA ASN A 140 9.55 -7.92 9.43
C ASN A 140 8.86 -8.73 8.31
N ARG A 141 9.47 -9.85 7.92
CA ARG A 141 8.81 -10.77 6.99
C ARG A 141 7.50 -11.25 7.61
N PRO A 142 6.40 -11.34 6.85
CA PRO A 142 5.21 -12.01 7.35
C PRO A 142 5.58 -13.45 7.69
N ALA A 143 5.55 -13.80 8.97
CA ALA A 143 5.75 -15.15 9.43
C ALA A 143 4.39 -15.84 9.44
N ARG A 144 4.28 -16.97 8.75
CA ARG A 144 3.20 -17.91 9.01
C ARG A 144 3.58 -18.64 10.29
N GLN A 145 2.65 -18.77 11.23
CA GLN A 145 2.80 -19.78 12.28
C GLN A 145 2.77 -21.13 11.56
N GLU A 146 3.94 -21.72 11.31
CA GLU A 146 4.02 -23.08 10.79
C GLU A 146 3.35 -24.02 11.80
N GLU A 147 2.59 -24.99 11.28
CA GLU A 147 1.93 -26.02 12.08
C GLU A 147 2.93 -26.57 13.11
N LEU A 148 2.58 -26.46 14.39
CA LEU A 148 3.27 -27.19 15.44
C LEU A 148 3.34 -28.67 14.99
N PRO A 149 4.53 -29.29 14.94
CA PRO A 149 4.58 -30.72 14.71
C PRO A 149 3.79 -31.40 15.85
N LEU A 150 2.79 -32.20 15.45
CA LEU A 150 2.01 -33.06 16.35
C LEU A 150 2.93 -34.04 17.10
#